data_AF-A0A416Z9Y0-F1
#
_entry.id   AF-A0A416Z9Y0-F1
#
_cell.length_a   1.000
_cell.length_b   1.000
_cell.length_c   1.000
_cell.angle_alpha   90.00
_cell.angle_beta   90.00
_cell.angle_gamma   90.00
#
_symmetry.space_group_name_H-M   'P 1'
#
loop_
_entity.id
_entity.type
_entity.pdbx_description
1 polymer ?
#
loop_
_entity_poly.entity_id
_entity_poly.type
_entity_poly.pdbx_seq_one_letter_code
_entity_poly.pdbx_strand_id
1 'polypeptide(L)'
;MEMNVRDDQKLVEIWLTNAEKIDPVLREGLKEIYAKYKTKKYMVAVFESGKGDLYENTRDLLLFNRRRSAEKAVQQAKKQRAAGMER
;
A
#
# COMPACT_ATOMS: atom_id res chain seq x y z
N MET A 1 15.14 -4.38 6.94
CA MET A 1 14.12 -3.65 7.71
C MET A 1 14.32 -2.19 7.39
N GLU A 2 13.31 -1.51 6.90
CA GLU A 2 13.32 -0.05 6.76
C GLU A 2 12.39 0.56 7.80
N MET A 3 12.79 1.69 8.37
CA MET A 3 12.00 2.41 9.37
C MET A 3 11.91 3.87 8.95
N ASN A 4 10.68 4.36 8.80
CA ASN A 4 10.38 5.73 8.44
C ASN A 4 9.60 6.39 9.57
N VAL A 5 10.03 7.56 10.02
CA VAL A 5 9.38 8.29 11.10
C VAL A 5 8.77 9.55 10.52
N ARG A 6 7.45 9.56 10.45
CA ARG A 6 6.62 10.70 10.06
C ARG A 6 6.22 11.48 11.31
N ASP A 7 7.09 12.40 11.71
CA ASP A 7 6.86 13.27 12.87
C ASP A 7 5.66 14.22 12.66
N ASP A 8 5.37 14.60 11.42
CA ASP A 8 4.22 15.42 11.03
C ASP A 8 2.88 14.74 11.35
N GLN A 9 2.79 13.42 11.18
CA GLN A 9 1.60 12.62 11.46
C GLN A 9 1.69 11.84 12.78
N LYS A 10 2.79 12.01 13.54
CA LYS A 10 3.15 11.16 14.69
C LYS A 10 3.02 9.67 14.35
N LEU A 11 3.52 9.28 13.17
CA LEU A 11 3.42 7.93 12.64
C LEU A 11 4.82 7.36 12.44
N VAL A 12 5.02 6.11 12.86
CA VAL A 12 6.24 5.35 12.65
C VAL A 12 5.88 4.19 11.73
N GLU A 13 6.44 4.20 10.53
CA GLU A 13 6.25 3.16 9.53
C GLU A 13 7.44 2.20 9.59
N ILE A 14 7.18 0.92 9.81
CA ILE A 14 8.20 -0.12 9.83
C ILE A 14 7.92 -1.08 8.69
N TRP A 15 8.89 -1.27 7.82
CA TRP A 15 8.81 -2.16 6.66
C TRP A 15 9.70 -3.37 6.89
N LEU A 16 9.06 -4.54 6.95
CA LEU A 16 9.72 -5.83 7.15
C LEU A 16 9.72 -6.62 5.85
N THR A 17 10.87 -7.16 5.46
CA THR A 17 10.93 -8.12 4.35
C THR A 17 10.40 -9.50 4.76
N ASN A 18 10.17 -10.38 3.79
CA ASN A 18 9.64 -11.72 4.05
C ASN A 18 10.57 -12.57 4.94
N ALA A 19 11.88 -12.48 4.72
CA ALA A 19 12.88 -13.15 5.56
C ALA A 19 12.85 -12.63 7.01
N GLU A 20 12.65 -11.33 7.16
CA GLU A 20 12.64 -10.63 8.45
C GLU A 20 11.34 -10.86 9.25
N LYS A 21 10.22 -11.14 8.58
CA LYS A 21 8.95 -11.49 9.21
C LYS A 21 9.03 -12.74 10.10
N ILE A 22 9.88 -13.69 9.71
CA ILE A 22 9.96 -15.01 10.36
C ILE A 22 10.97 -14.98 11.52
N ASP A 23 11.74 -13.90 11.65
CA ASP A 23 12.77 -13.78 12.67
C ASP A 23 12.16 -13.46 14.06
N PRO A 24 12.30 -14.36 15.05
CA PRO A 24 11.77 -14.14 16.39
C PRO A 24 12.52 -13.04 17.17
N VAL A 25 13.80 -12.83 16.89
CA VAL A 25 14.63 -11.79 17.54
C VAL A 25 14.18 -10.41 17.08
N LEU A 26 13.89 -10.27 15.78
CA LEU A 26 13.38 -9.02 15.23
C LEU A 26 12.00 -8.65 15.80
N ARG A 27 11.13 -9.65 15.99
CA ARG A 27 9.82 -9.49 16.64
C ARG A 27 9.93 -9.03 18.09
N GLU A 28 10.94 -9.51 18.80
CA GLU A 28 11.18 -9.11 20.18
C GLU A 28 11.68 -7.66 20.25
N GLY A 29 12.63 -7.27 19.39
CA GLY A 29 13.10 -5.88 19.27
C GLY A 29 11.99 -4.89 18.88
N LEU A 30 11.02 -5.32 18.06
CA LEU A 30 9.85 -4.49 17.72
C LEU A 30 8.96 -4.15 18.91
N LYS A 31 8.87 -5.05 19.92
CA LYS A 31 8.08 -4.78 21.12
C LYS A 31 8.63 -3.59 21.91
N GLU A 32 9.95 -3.47 21.98
CA GLU A 32 10.61 -2.35 22.64
C GLU A 32 10.34 -1.04 21.88
N ILE A 33 10.35 -1.08 20.55
CA ILE A 33 10.01 0.06 19.69
C ILE A 33 8.54 0.47 19.93
N TYR A 34 7.60 -0.49 19.94
CA TYR A 34 6.20 -0.18 20.25
C TYR A 34 6.05 0.50 21.60
N ALA A 35 6.73 0.01 22.65
CA ALA A 35 6.67 0.60 23.98
C ALA A 35 7.21 2.04 23.99
N LYS A 36 8.34 2.28 23.32
CA LYS A 36 9.00 3.59 23.25
C LYS A 36 8.20 4.64 22.47
N TYR A 37 7.50 4.24 21.41
CA TYR A 37 6.72 5.18 20.59
C TYR A 37 5.28 5.33 21.09
N LYS A 38 4.71 4.32 21.75
CA LYS A 38 3.41 4.41 22.44
C LYS A 38 3.44 5.43 23.58
N THR A 39 4.52 5.52 24.35
CA THR A 39 4.68 6.54 25.40
C THR A 39 4.75 7.96 24.84
N LYS A 40 5.30 8.12 23.62
CA LYS A 40 5.36 9.40 22.91
C LYS A 40 4.04 9.77 22.21
N LYS A 41 3.00 8.91 22.29
CA LYS A 41 1.74 9.02 21.53
C LYS A 41 1.92 8.96 20.01
N TYR A 42 2.91 8.23 19.52
CA TYR A 42 3.09 7.95 18.11
C TYR A 42 2.38 6.66 17.75
N MET A 43 1.71 6.65 16.59
CA MET A 43 1.14 5.44 16.01
C MET A 43 2.27 4.66 15.33
N VAL A 44 2.36 3.36 15.57
CA VAL A 44 3.35 2.50 14.89
C VAL A 44 2.61 1.58 13.93
N ALA A 45 2.88 1.71 12.64
CA ALA A 45 2.34 0.88 11.57
C ALA A 45 3.45 -0.05 11.06
N VAL A 46 3.19 -1.37 11.09
CA VAL A 46 4.15 -2.37 10.60
C VAL A 46 3.60 -2.98 9.32
N PHE A 47 4.32 -2.73 8.23
CA PHE A 47 4.08 -3.24 6.91
C PHE A 47 4.96 -4.47 6.71
N GLU A 48 4.33 -5.64 6.72
CA GLU A 48 5.01 -6.89 6.41
C GLU A 48 4.93 -7.15 4.90
N SER A 49 6.07 -7.34 4.23
CA SER A 49 6.07 -7.83 2.85
C SER A 49 5.34 -9.17 2.78
N GLY A 50 4.33 -9.21 1.92
CA GLY A 50 3.59 -10.44 1.63
C GLY A 50 4.43 -11.49 0.92
N LYS A 51 3.83 -12.66 0.66
CA LYS A 51 4.42 -13.71 -0.19
C LYS A 51 4.16 -13.49 -1.69
N GLY A 52 3.41 -12.45 -2.04
CA GLY A 52 3.06 -12.17 -3.43
C GLY A 52 4.30 -11.69 -4.18
N ASP A 53 4.61 -12.36 -5.29
CA ASP A 53 5.69 -11.97 -6.17
C ASP A 53 5.44 -10.53 -6.69
N LEU A 54 6.48 -9.70 -6.62
CA LEU A 54 6.38 -8.28 -6.99
C LEU A 54 6.05 -8.15 -8.47
N TYR A 55 6.56 -9.05 -9.31
CA TYR A 55 6.32 -9.04 -10.75
C TYR A 55 4.87 -9.43 -11.06
N GLU A 56 4.35 -10.54 -10.51
CA GLU A 56 2.94 -10.95 -10.67
C GLU A 56 1.98 -9.86 -10.19
N ASN A 57 2.19 -9.30 -9.00
CA ASN A 57 1.32 -8.25 -8.45
C ASN A 57 1.33 -6.97 -9.30
N THR A 58 2.50 -6.56 -9.80
CA THR A 58 2.63 -5.37 -10.65
C THR A 58 2.00 -5.60 -12.01
N ARG A 59 2.18 -6.80 -12.58
CA ARG A 59 1.56 -7.22 -13.84
C ARG A 59 0.04 -7.17 -13.76
N ASP A 60 -0.55 -7.75 -12.71
CA ASP A 60 -2.00 -7.74 -12.52
C ASP A 60 -2.54 -6.32 -12.33
N LEU A 61 -1.83 -5.48 -11.57
CA LEU A 61 -2.19 -4.07 -11.39
C LEU A 61 -2.18 -3.29 -12.71
N LEU A 62 -1.17 -3.50 -13.56
CA LEU A 62 -1.08 -2.84 -14.87
C LEU A 62 -2.18 -3.33 -15.82
N LEU A 63 -2.46 -4.63 -15.84
CA LEU A 63 -3.55 -5.21 -16.63
C LEU A 63 -4.91 -4.67 -16.19
N PHE A 64 -5.16 -4.60 -14.88
CA PHE A 64 -6.37 -4.05 -14.31
C PHE A 64 -6.55 -2.56 -14.67
N ASN A 65 -5.49 -1.75 -14.51
CA ASN A 65 -5.54 -0.33 -14.88
C ASN A 65 -5.79 -0.12 -16.37
N ARG A 66 -5.18 -0.92 -17.25
CA ARG A 66 -5.45 -0.87 -18.70
C ARG A 66 -6.90 -1.20 -19.03
N ARG A 67 -7.45 -2.28 -18.47
CA ARG A 67 -8.85 -2.67 -18.69
C ARG A 67 -9.81 -1.59 -18.22
N ARG A 68 -9.63 -1.10 -16.99
CA ARG A 68 -10.49 -0.07 -16.40
C ARG A 68 -10.42 1.25 -17.15
N SER A 69 -9.25 1.62 -17.67
CA SER A 69 -9.08 2.82 -18.49
C SER A 69 -9.81 2.70 -19.83
N ALA A 70 -9.69 1.54 -20.49
CA ALA A 70 -10.42 1.27 -21.73
C ALA A 70 -11.94 1.27 -21.52
N GLU A 71 -12.43 0.64 -20.46
CA GLU A 71 -13.85 0.66 -20.09
C GLU A 71 -14.37 2.08 -19.85
N LYS A 72 -13.62 2.89 -19.08
CA LYS A 72 -13.98 4.29 -18.84
C LYS A 72 -14.02 5.11 -20.13
N ALA A 73 -13.05 4.91 -21.03
CA ALA A 73 -13.02 5.60 -22.32
C ALA A 73 -14.24 5.24 -23.18
N VAL A 74 -14.61 3.95 -23.23
CA VAL A 74 -15.81 3.49 -23.95
C VAL A 74 -17.08 4.06 -23.33
N GLN A 75 -17.20 4.06 -22.00
CA GLN A 75 -18.36 4.64 -21.32
C GLN A 75 -18.47 6.15 -21.56
N GLN A 76 -17.34 6.86 -21.56
CA GLN A 76 -17.30 8.29 -21.85
C GLN A 76 -17.70 8.58 -23.30
N ALA A 77 -17.20 7.80 -24.27
CA ALA A 77 -17.58 7.93 -25.67
C ALA A 77 -19.08 7.63 -25.89
N LYS A 78 -19.64 6.62 -25.20
CA LYS A 78 -21.08 6.33 -25.24
C LYS A 78 -21.91 7.48 -24.67
N LYS A 79 -21.51 8.05 -23.52
CA LYS A 79 -22.18 9.21 -22.91
C LYS A 79 -22.11 10.45 -23.80
N GLN A 80 -20.96 10.72 -24.43
CA GLN A 80 -20.80 11.82 -25.38
C GLN A 80 -21.66 11.65 -26.62
N ARG A 81 -21.76 10.42 -27.16
CA ARG A 81 -22.66 10.12 -28.28
C ARG A 81 -24.13 10.30 -27.91
N ALA A 82 -24.55 9.82 -26.74
CA ALA A 82 -25.93 10.01 -26.26
C ALA A 82 -26.26 11.51 -26.06
N ALA A 83 -25.38 12.26 -25.41
CA ALA A 83 -25.57 13.70 -25.19
C ALA A 83 -25.51 14.55 -26.47
N GLY A 84 -24.86 14.04 -27.53
CA GLY A 84 -24.86 14.67 -28.86
C GLY A 84 -26.07 14.31 -29.72
N MET A 85 -26.85 13.29 -29.33
CA MET A 85 -28.10 12.89 -30.00
C MET A 85 -29.34 13.58 -29.41
N GLU A 86 -29.21 14.13 -28.20
CA GLU A 86 -30.25 14.90 -27.48
C GLU A 86 -30.14 16.42 -27.69
N ARG A 87 -29.22 16.89 -28.54
CA ARG A 87 -29.07 18.29 -28.97
C ARG A 87 -29.41 18.43 -30.45
#